data_AF-A0A1J4XS43-F1
#
_entry.id   AF-A0A1J4XS43-F1
#
_cell.length_a   1.000
_cell.length_b   1.000
_cell.length_c   1.000
_cell.angle_alpha   90.00
_cell.angle_beta   90.00
_cell.angle_gamma   90.00
#
_symmetry.space_group_name_H-M   'P 1'
#
loop_
_entity.id
_entity.type
_entity.pdbx_description
1 polymer ?
#
loop_
_entity_poly.entity_id
_entity_poly.type
_entity_poly.pdbx_seq_one_letter_code
_entity_poly.pdbx_strand_id
1 'polypeptide(L)'
;MSTPIRESSIKKCGLNDAPRTPRPTQRPGAQRPQKTPRPEPPLPQTPERDLKCSERIDSELKRRVKEIKGILKAEDSIEELNNISLAYTDDPYYRAKRLELSWGGPADGFRFFEDGTIEYYFMDWFDGDKQELYGEDKDILQELYDSCLSY
;
A
#
# COMPACT_ATOMS: atom_id res chain seq x y z
N MET A 1 -8.74 -56.93 -6.22
CA MET A 1 -9.28 -58.22 -5.76
C MET A 1 -9.61 -58.10 -4.28
N SER A 2 -10.84 -58.51 -3.94
CA SER A 2 -11.40 -58.94 -2.66
C SER A 2 -10.83 -58.47 -1.32
N THR A 3 -11.75 -57.96 -0.49
CA THR A 3 -11.67 -57.98 0.98
C THR A 3 -11.45 -59.40 1.52
N PRO A 4 -11.03 -59.54 2.79
CA PRO A 4 -12.06 -59.96 3.74
C PRO A 4 -11.96 -59.33 5.14
N ILE A 5 -13.16 -59.30 5.73
CA ILE A 5 -13.55 -59.02 7.10
C ILE A 5 -13.04 -60.14 8.03
N ARG A 6 -12.76 -59.82 9.31
CA ARG A 6 -12.81 -60.83 10.38
C ARG A 6 -13.53 -60.32 11.62
N GLU A 7 -14.59 -61.05 11.92
CA GLU A 7 -15.46 -61.05 13.10
C GLU A 7 -14.68 -61.16 14.42
N SER A 8 -15.02 -60.34 15.41
CA SER A 8 -15.97 -60.61 16.52
C SER A 8 -15.38 -61.40 17.70
N SER A 9 -15.48 -60.80 18.88
CA SER A 9 -15.70 -61.53 20.12
C SER A 9 -16.54 -60.67 21.05
N ILE A 10 -17.80 -61.04 21.09
CA ILE A 10 -18.79 -60.61 22.06
C ILE A 10 -18.44 -61.28 23.39
N LYS A 11 -18.26 -60.50 24.46
CA LYS A 11 -18.56 -60.95 25.81
C LYS A 11 -19.74 -60.17 26.36
N LYS A 12 -20.72 -60.95 26.79
CA LYS A 12 -22.06 -60.59 27.24
C LYS A 12 -22.08 -60.28 28.74
N CYS A 13 -23.16 -59.60 29.11
CA CYS A 13 -23.86 -59.63 30.39
C CYS A 13 -23.31 -58.76 31.53
N GLY A 14 -24.17 -57.84 31.96
CA GLY A 14 -24.06 -57.05 33.17
C GLY A 14 -25.15 -56.00 33.23
N LEU A 15 -26.41 -56.44 33.34
CA LEU A 15 -27.51 -55.61 33.85
C LEU A 15 -27.06 -55.05 35.20
N ASN A 16 -27.13 -53.73 35.41
CA ASN A 16 -27.49 -53.08 36.67
C ASN A 16 -27.49 -51.55 36.56
N ASP A 17 -28.58 -51.00 37.08
CA ASP A 17 -28.75 -49.67 37.67
C ASP A 17 -28.65 -48.43 36.78
N ALA A 18 -29.83 -47.85 36.54
CA ALA A 18 -30.01 -46.51 35.99
C ALA A 18 -29.39 -45.44 36.90
N PRO A 19 -28.47 -44.59 36.39
CA PRO A 19 -28.11 -43.37 37.09
C PRO A 19 -29.09 -42.24 36.74
N ARG A 20 -29.58 -41.63 37.82
CA ARG A 20 -30.48 -40.48 37.88
C ARG A 20 -30.08 -39.38 36.90
N THR A 21 -31.07 -38.84 36.18
CA THR A 21 -30.94 -37.63 35.37
C THR A 21 -30.27 -36.49 36.16
N PRO A 22 -29.26 -35.80 35.62
CA PRO A 22 -28.73 -34.63 36.29
C PRO A 22 -29.77 -33.50 36.30
N ARG A 23 -29.94 -32.87 37.47
CA ARG A 23 -30.71 -31.62 37.64
C ARG A 23 -30.17 -30.55 36.68
N PRO A 24 -31.02 -29.66 36.15
CA PRO A 24 -30.55 -28.51 35.40
C PRO A 24 -29.68 -27.64 36.31
N THR A 25 -28.40 -27.52 35.96
CA THR A 25 -27.48 -26.58 36.58
C THR A 25 -28.00 -25.17 36.32
N GLN A 26 -28.30 -24.42 37.37
CA GLN A 26 -28.58 -22.99 37.23
C GLN A 26 -27.34 -22.34 36.62
N ARG A 27 -27.50 -21.72 35.44
CA ARG A 27 -26.44 -20.93 34.83
C ARG A 27 -26.09 -19.79 35.79
N PRO A 28 -24.81 -19.55 36.11
CA PRO A 28 -24.39 -18.33 36.76
C PRO A 28 -24.84 -17.13 35.91
N GLY A 29 -25.31 -16.08 36.58
CA GLY A 29 -25.97 -14.93 35.97
C GLY A 29 -25.31 -14.45 34.68
N ALA A 30 -26.12 -14.34 33.63
CA ALA A 30 -25.73 -13.68 32.40
C ALA A 30 -25.35 -12.24 32.73
N GLN A 31 -24.05 -11.95 32.70
CA GLN A 31 -23.59 -10.56 32.68
C GLN A 31 -24.18 -9.92 31.42
N ARG A 32 -24.81 -8.77 31.63
CA ARG A 32 -25.34 -7.92 30.56
C ARG A 32 -24.21 -7.71 29.53
N PRO A 33 -24.43 -7.96 28.22
CA PRO A 33 -23.40 -7.67 27.24
C PRO A 33 -23.02 -6.20 27.39
N GLN A 34 -21.75 -5.94 27.68
CA GLN A 34 -21.25 -4.57 27.65
C GLN A 34 -21.48 -4.08 26.23
N LYS A 35 -22.20 -2.96 26.08
CA LYS A 35 -22.30 -2.27 24.80
C LYS A 35 -20.86 -2.01 24.37
N THR A 36 -20.41 -2.68 23.31
CA THR A 36 -19.22 -2.23 22.58
C THR A 36 -19.43 -0.76 22.26
N PRO A 37 -18.47 0.13 22.53
CA PRO A 37 -18.54 1.50 22.07
C PRO A 37 -18.86 1.48 20.58
N ARG A 38 -19.84 2.30 20.16
CA ARG A 38 -20.07 2.53 18.74
C ARG A 38 -18.71 2.97 18.16
N PRO A 39 -18.23 2.40 17.05
CA PRO A 39 -17.01 2.90 16.42
C PRO A 39 -17.17 4.40 16.25
N GLU A 40 -16.19 5.15 16.74
CA GLU A 40 -16.20 6.60 16.59
C GLU A 40 -16.37 6.92 15.10
N PRO A 41 -17.24 7.88 14.74
CA PRO A 41 -17.27 8.35 13.38
C PRO A 41 -15.83 8.78 13.02
N PRO A 42 -15.35 8.46 11.81
CA PRO A 42 -14.01 8.83 11.41
C PRO A 42 -13.82 10.33 11.67
N LEU A 43 -12.69 10.68 12.28
CA LEU A 43 -12.31 12.06 12.52
C LEU A 43 -12.56 12.88 11.23
N PRO A 44 -13.08 14.11 11.33
CA PRO A 44 -13.26 14.96 10.16
C PRO A 44 -11.95 14.99 9.39
N GLN A 45 -11.98 14.45 8.17
CA GLN A 45 -10.82 14.44 7.32
C GLN A 45 -10.46 15.91 7.05
N THR A 46 -9.18 16.25 7.20
CA THR A 46 -8.70 17.59 6.83
C THR A 46 -9.06 17.85 5.37
N PRO A 47 -9.50 19.07 5.01
CA PRO A 47 -10.07 19.37 3.69
C PRO A 47 -9.10 19.09 2.52
N GLU A 48 -7.79 18.99 2.77
CA GLU A 48 -6.80 18.59 1.75
C GLU A 48 -6.96 17.15 1.24
N ARG A 49 -7.53 16.22 2.03
CA ARG A 49 -7.74 14.84 1.58
C ARG A 49 -8.92 14.69 0.61
N ASP A 50 -9.82 15.66 0.61
CA ASP A 50 -10.99 15.65 -0.27
C ASP A 50 -10.70 16.33 -1.62
N LEU A 51 -9.52 16.93 -1.78
CA LEU A 51 -9.07 17.51 -3.05
C LEU A 51 -8.66 16.42 -4.03
N LYS A 52 -8.97 16.66 -5.31
CA LYS A 52 -8.55 15.78 -6.40
C LYS A 52 -7.04 15.85 -6.62
N CYS A 53 -6.48 14.79 -7.20
CA CYS A 53 -5.07 14.76 -7.61
C CYS A 53 -4.75 15.92 -8.55
N SER A 54 -5.65 16.27 -9.47
CA SER A 54 -5.49 17.40 -10.39
C SER A 54 -5.38 18.76 -9.71
N GLU A 55 -5.92 18.91 -8.50
CA GLU A 55 -5.84 20.15 -7.72
C GLU A 55 -4.56 20.22 -6.88
N ARG A 56 -3.90 19.07 -6.66
CA ARG A 56 -2.71 18.92 -5.81
C ARG A 56 -1.43 18.80 -6.62
N ILE A 57 -1.51 18.28 -7.84
CA ILE A 57 -0.36 17.88 -8.66
C ILE A 57 0.69 18.99 -8.81
N ASP A 58 0.27 20.24 -9.04
CA ASP A 58 1.18 21.37 -9.15
C ASP A 58 2.00 21.62 -7.87
N SER A 59 1.37 21.45 -6.71
CA SER A 59 2.01 21.69 -5.41
C SER A 59 3.00 20.58 -5.06
N GLU A 60 2.64 19.33 -5.35
CA GLU A 60 3.50 18.16 -5.13
C GLU A 60 4.67 18.16 -6.11
N LEU A 61 4.43 18.47 -7.40
CA LEU A 61 5.48 18.64 -8.40
C LEU A 61 6.50 19.70 -7.95
N LYS A 62 6.04 20.89 -7.57
CA LYS A 62 6.94 21.97 -7.09
C LYS A 62 7.77 21.56 -5.90
N ARG A 63 7.18 20.79 -4.97
CA ARG A 63 7.90 20.24 -3.81
C ARG A 63 9.01 19.28 -4.28
N ARG A 64 8.72 18.35 -5.18
CA ARG A 64 9.68 17.38 -5.70
C ARG A 64 10.79 18.03 -6.52
N VAL A 65 10.47 18.97 -7.40
CA VAL A 65 11.47 19.72 -8.18
C VAL A 65 12.42 20.48 -7.25
N LYS A 66 11.90 21.10 -6.18
CA LYS A 66 12.73 21.79 -5.19
C LYS A 66 13.67 20.84 -4.45
N GLU A 67 13.18 19.66 -4.08
CA GLU A 67 13.97 18.61 -3.42
C GLU A 67 15.09 18.12 -4.35
N ILE A 68 14.76 17.79 -5.60
CA ILE A 68 15.71 17.37 -6.64
C ILE A 68 16.76 18.46 -6.93
N LYS A 69 16.35 19.73 -6.99
CA LYS A 69 17.28 20.86 -7.13
C LYS A 69 18.23 20.99 -5.94
N GLY A 70 17.82 20.52 -4.76
CA GLY A 70 18.68 20.40 -3.58
C GLY A 70 19.69 19.26 -3.74
N ILE A 71 19.22 18.09 -4.19
CA ILE A 71 20.04 16.89 -4.43
C ILE A 71 21.15 17.16 -5.44
N LEU A 72 20.84 17.84 -6.56
CA LEU A 72 21.83 18.20 -7.58
C LEU A 72 22.94 19.12 -7.07
N LYS A 73 22.73 19.81 -5.94
CA LYS A 73 23.73 20.68 -5.30
C LYS A 73 24.51 19.99 -4.19
N ALA A 74 24.12 18.77 -3.82
CA ALA A 74 24.83 17.99 -2.83
C ALA A 74 26.22 17.59 -3.36
N GLU A 75 27.14 17.30 -2.44
CA GLU A 75 28.47 16.80 -2.80
C GLU A 75 28.38 15.42 -3.46
N ASP A 76 27.50 14.56 -2.95
CA ASP A 76 27.15 13.27 -3.55
C ASP A 76 25.65 13.24 -3.90
N SER A 77 25.33 13.67 -5.11
CA SER A 77 23.95 13.70 -5.60
C SER A 77 23.34 12.31 -5.76
N ILE A 78 24.16 11.27 -5.96
CA ILE A 78 23.68 9.90 -6.16
C ILE A 78 23.24 9.31 -4.82
N GLU A 79 24.05 9.48 -3.78
CA GLU A 79 23.69 9.04 -2.42
C GLU A 79 22.41 9.73 -1.95
N GLU A 80 22.30 11.06 -2.14
CA GLU A 80 21.11 11.80 -1.76
C GLU A 80 19.87 11.41 -2.57
N LEU A 81 20.02 11.13 -3.87
CA LEU A 81 18.92 10.60 -4.69
C LEU A 81 18.46 9.24 -4.17
N ASN A 82 19.40 8.34 -3.86
CA ASN A 82 19.10 7.01 -3.34
C ASN A 82 18.37 7.06 -2.00
N ASN A 83 18.60 8.09 -1.18
CA ASN A 83 17.91 8.28 0.10
C ASN A 83 16.41 8.57 -0.05
N ILE A 84 16.00 9.17 -1.18
CA ILE A 84 14.59 9.54 -1.41
C ILE A 84 13.89 8.66 -2.46
N SER A 85 14.66 8.06 -3.38
CA SER A 85 14.11 7.23 -4.44
C SER A 85 13.78 5.84 -3.91
N LEU A 86 12.64 5.30 -4.34
CA LEU A 86 12.25 3.92 -4.06
C LEU A 86 12.75 2.97 -5.14
N ALA A 87 12.67 3.39 -6.40
CA ALA A 87 13.09 2.58 -7.53
C ALA A 87 13.35 3.43 -8.77
N TYR A 88 14.27 2.96 -9.61
CA TYR A 88 14.44 3.41 -10.99
C TYR A 88 14.39 2.21 -11.91
N THR A 89 13.30 2.06 -12.68
CA THR A 89 12.99 0.82 -13.43
C THR A 89 12.35 1.12 -14.78
N ASP A 90 12.26 0.13 -15.67
CA ASP A 90 11.43 0.25 -16.88
C ASP A 90 9.95 0.35 -16.51
N ASP A 91 9.23 1.31 -17.11
CA ASP A 91 7.79 1.40 -16.94
C ASP A 91 7.12 0.20 -17.66
N PRO A 92 6.22 -0.54 -17.00
CA PRO A 92 5.60 -1.72 -17.60
C PRO A 92 4.57 -1.42 -18.70
N TYR A 93 4.10 -0.17 -18.81
CA TYR A 93 3.06 0.24 -19.75
C TYR A 93 3.58 1.19 -20.83
N TYR A 94 4.52 2.06 -20.48
CA TYR A 94 5.09 3.05 -21.38
C TYR A 94 6.52 2.68 -21.77
N ARG A 95 6.93 3.06 -22.97
CA ARG A 95 8.34 3.00 -23.38
C ARG A 95 9.12 4.15 -22.74
N ALA A 96 9.30 4.04 -21.42
CA ALA A 96 9.91 5.05 -20.56
C ALA A 96 10.63 4.38 -19.38
N LYS A 97 11.60 5.09 -18.80
CA LYS A 97 12.15 4.77 -17.49
C LYS A 97 11.34 5.49 -16.41
N ARG A 98 11.08 4.84 -15.29
CA ARG A 98 10.27 5.34 -14.19
C ARG A 98 11.10 5.47 -12.92
N LEU A 99 11.15 6.68 -12.37
CA LEU A 99 11.69 7.00 -11.05
C LEU A 99 10.54 7.11 -10.04
N GLU A 100 10.43 6.14 -9.15
CA GLU A 100 9.43 6.11 -8.07
C GLU A 100 9.99 6.80 -6.82
N LEU A 101 9.24 7.76 -6.27
CA LEU A 101 9.63 8.51 -5.05
C LEU A 101 8.72 8.18 -3.84
N SER A 102 7.49 7.79 -4.09
CA SER A 102 6.61 7.22 -3.06
C SER A 102 5.71 6.14 -3.63
N TRP A 103 5.23 5.24 -2.77
CA TRP A 103 4.29 4.18 -3.11
C TRP A 103 3.16 4.12 -2.08
N GLY A 104 1.93 3.94 -2.54
CA GLY A 104 0.71 3.96 -1.71
C GLY A 104 -0.26 5.04 -2.17
N GLY A 105 -1.11 5.52 -1.26
CA GLY A 105 -1.92 6.72 -1.50
C GLY A 105 -1.53 7.77 -0.47
N PRO A 106 -0.65 8.72 -0.83
CA PRO A 106 -0.19 9.05 -2.19
C PRO A 106 1.04 8.25 -2.70
N ALA A 107 1.08 8.01 -4.01
CA ALA A 107 2.21 7.53 -4.80
C ALA A 107 2.60 8.59 -5.84
N ASP A 108 3.89 8.78 -6.06
CA ASP A 108 4.38 9.78 -7.01
C ASP A 108 5.75 9.44 -7.58
N GLY A 109 6.05 10.04 -8.74
CA GLY A 109 7.31 9.83 -9.43
C GLY A 109 7.36 10.47 -10.82
N PHE A 110 8.45 10.19 -11.53
CA PHE A 110 8.73 10.73 -12.86
C PHE A 110 8.88 9.62 -13.88
N ARG A 111 8.44 9.88 -15.13
CA ARG A 111 8.70 9.05 -16.31
C ARG A 111 9.58 9.81 -17.29
N PHE A 112 10.66 9.18 -17.72
CA PHE A 112 11.60 9.68 -18.71
C PHE A 112 11.39 8.90 -20.00
N PHE A 113 10.84 9.56 -21.02
CA PHE A 113 10.57 8.98 -22.32
C PHE A 113 11.78 9.11 -23.24
N GLU A 114 11.90 8.21 -24.22
CA GLU A 114 13.04 8.20 -25.16
C GLU A 114 13.11 9.44 -26.06
N ASP A 115 11.99 10.14 -26.27
CA ASP A 115 11.93 11.39 -27.03
C ASP A 115 12.37 12.62 -26.22
N GLY A 116 12.78 12.44 -24.96
CA GLY A 116 13.17 13.50 -24.03
C GLY A 116 11.98 14.18 -23.36
N THR A 117 10.77 13.63 -23.48
CA THR A 117 9.62 14.05 -22.66
C THR A 117 9.79 13.56 -21.23
N ILE A 118 9.45 14.39 -20.26
CA ILE A 118 9.44 14.03 -18.83
C ILE A 118 8.05 14.29 -18.28
N GLU A 119 7.43 13.27 -17.69
CA GLU A 119 6.09 13.35 -17.08
C GLU A 119 6.21 13.11 -15.56
N TYR A 120 5.60 13.98 -14.77
CA TYR A 120 5.33 13.72 -13.36
C TYR A 120 3.96 13.08 -13.21
N TYR A 121 3.85 12.01 -12.44
CA TYR A 121 2.57 11.41 -12.09
C TYR A 121 2.36 11.50 -10.58
N PHE A 122 1.12 11.79 -10.21
CA PHE A 122 0.67 11.85 -8.83
C PHE A 122 -0.62 11.04 -8.69
N MET A 123 -0.61 10.04 -7.82
CA MET A 123 -1.72 9.10 -7.66
C MET A 123 -2.06 8.97 -6.18
N ASP A 124 -3.34 9.00 -5.86
CA ASP A 124 -3.89 8.63 -4.57
C ASP A 124 -4.69 7.32 -4.70
N TRP A 125 -5.22 6.79 -3.60
CA TRP A 125 -5.89 5.47 -3.59
C TRP A 125 -7.02 5.30 -4.61
N PHE A 126 -7.68 6.39 -5.00
CA PHE A 126 -8.86 6.37 -5.87
C PHE A 126 -8.83 7.42 -7.00
N ASP A 127 -7.75 8.18 -7.13
CA ASP A 127 -7.61 9.25 -8.11
C ASP A 127 -6.16 9.35 -8.56
N GLY A 128 -5.91 9.92 -9.73
CA GLY A 128 -4.56 10.13 -10.22
C GLY A 128 -4.54 11.11 -11.36
N ASP A 129 -3.49 11.92 -11.40
CA ASP A 129 -3.25 12.86 -12.47
C ASP A 129 -1.78 12.85 -12.88
N LYS A 130 -1.50 13.40 -14.06
CA LYS A 130 -0.14 13.46 -14.61
C LYS A 130 0.06 14.74 -15.40
N GLN A 131 1.30 15.22 -15.37
CA GLN A 131 1.68 16.48 -15.97
C GLN A 131 3.01 16.36 -16.69
N GLU A 132 3.03 16.78 -17.94
CA GLU A 132 4.26 16.94 -18.71
C GLU A 132 5.03 18.17 -18.22
N LEU A 133 6.35 18.03 -18.08
CA LEU A 133 7.23 19.11 -17.61
C LEU A 133 7.71 19.98 -18.77
N TYR A 134 7.83 21.28 -18.49
CA TYR A 134 8.34 22.28 -19.42
C TYR A 134 9.26 23.28 -18.70
N GLY A 135 10.09 23.99 -19.47
CA GLY A 135 10.95 25.07 -18.96
C GLY A 135 11.92 24.59 -17.87
N GLU A 136 12.09 25.41 -16.83
CA GLU A 136 13.07 25.17 -15.77
C GLU A 136 12.86 23.82 -15.07
N ASP A 137 11.62 23.41 -14.81
CA ASP A 137 11.32 22.14 -14.15
C ASP A 137 11.81 20.95 -15.00
N LYS A 138 11.60 21.03 -16.32
CA LYS A 138 12.12 20.02 -17.25
C LYS A 138 13.65 20.01 -17.26
N ASP A 139 14.28 21.18 -17.32
CA ASP A 139 15.73 21.31 -17.39
C ASP A 139 16.41 20.72 -16.14
N ILE A 140 15.86 20.96 -14.95
CA ILE A 140 16.33 20.38 -13.68
C ILE A 140 16.23 18.85 -13.70
N LEU A 141 15.10 18.31 -14.17
CA LEU A 141 14.90 16.86 -14.21
C LEU A 141 15.75 16.19 -15.30
N GLN A 142 16.02 16.89 -16.40
CA GLN A 142 16.96 16.42 -17.42
C GLN A 142 18.39 16.36 -16.87
N GLU A 143 18.82 17.38 -16.11
CA GLU A 143 20.12 17.37 -15.44
C GLU A 143 20.25 16.21 -14.44
N LEU A 144 19.19 15.92 -13.67
CA LEU A 144 19.13 14.73 -12.82
C LEU A 144 19.30 13.45 -13.61
N TYR A 145 18.60 13.32 -14.73
CA TYR A 145 18.68 12.14 -15.58
C TYR A 145 20.11 11.93 -16.10
N ASP A 146 20.70 12.96 -16.68
CA ASP A 146 22.03 12.91 -17.29
C ASP A 146 23.12 12.64 -16.24
N SER A 147 22.99 13.23 -15.04
CA SER A 147 24.04 13.18 -14.01
C SER A 147 23.94 11.96 -13.10
N CYS A 148 22.72 11.49 -12.80
CA CYS A 148 22.49 10.50 -11.75
C CYS A 148 21.85 9.19 -12.23
N LEU A 149 21.26 9.15 -13.42
CA LEU A 149 20.47 7.99 -13.88
C LEU A 149 20.98 7.39 -15.19
N SER A 150 21.70 8.15 -16.01
CA SER A 150 22.31 7.66 -17.25
C SER A 150 23.74 7.14 -16.97
N TYR A 151 23.89 5.81 -16.89
CA TYR A 151 25.18 5.11 -16.78
C TYR A 151 25.32 4.04 -17.85
#